data_AF-A0A413G109-F1
#
_entry.id   AF-A0A413G109-F1
#
_cell.length_a   1.000
_cell.length_b   1.000
_cell.length_c   1.000
_cell.angle_alpha   90.00
_cell.angle_beta   90.00
_cell.angle_gamma   90.00
#
_symmetry.space_group_name_H-M   'P 1'
#
loop_
_entity.id
_entity.type
_entity.pdbx_description
1 polymer ?
#
loop_
_entity_poly.entity_id
_entity_poly.type
_entity_poly.pdbx_seq_one_letter_code
_entity_poly.pdbx_strand_id
1 'polypeptide(L)'
;MGLRETIAAYRPVNEQETADQALMLCMIDRFPDTILARECPASHLTASGFVVNEKRDKALMVYHNIYQSWSWTGGHADGDCDLLAVAMREAKEETGITRLRPLCREIAGLDVLGVTPHRKHGAYISAHLHLTASFLLEAPEDQPLAEKPDENSAVGWILLAQLAEYVTERHMLPVYQKLMEKLKSL
;
A
#
# COMPACT_ATOMS: atom_id res chain seq x y z
N MET A 1 8.19 -13.12 14.56
CA MET A 1 7.26 -13.98 13.81
C MET A 1 7.69 -13.89 12.36
N GLY A 2 7.75 -14.98 11.60
CA GLY A 2 8.15 -14.91 10.19
C GLY A 2 7.08 -14.24 9.33
N LEU A 3 7.43 -13.93 8.08
CA LEU A 3 6.52 -13.31 7.11
C LEU A 3 5.25 -14.14 6.94
N ARG A 4 5.41 -15.44 6.66
CA ARG A 4 4.29 -16.37 6.46
C ARG A 4 3.37 -16.43 7.67
N GLU A 5 3.94 -16.55 8.88
CA GLU A 5 3.14 -16.59 10.11
C GLU A 5 2.40 -15.28 10.34
N THR A 6 3.03 -14.14 10.03
CA THR A 6 2.41 -12.81 10.12
C THR A 6 1.20 -12.72 9.19
N ILE A 7 1.34 -13.14 7.93
CA ILE A 7 0.24 -13.19 6.97
C ILE A 7 -0.86 -14.17 7.42
N ALA A 8 -0.51 -15.35 7.93
CA ALA A 8 -1.47 -16.35 8.38
C ALA A 8 -2.25 -15.92 9.64
N ALA A 9 -1.64 -15.11 10.51
CA ALA A 9 -2.28 -14.61 11.72
C ALA A 9 -3.20 -13.42 11.49
N TYR A 10 -3.12 -12.78 10.32
CA TYR A 10 -4.09 -11.76 9.91
C TYR A 10 -5.50 -12.35 9.93
N ARG A 11 -6.48 -11.56 10.39
CA ARG A 11 -7.90 -11.95 10.42
C ARG A 11 -8.64 -11.21 9.32
N PRO A 12 -8.97 -11.87 8.19
CA PRO A 12 -9.76 -11.29 7.12
C PRO A 12 -11.07 -10.68 7.61
N VAL A 13 -11.43 -9.51 7.09
CA VAL A 13 -12.70 -8.85 7.47
C VAL A 13 -13.84 -9.10 6.49
N ASN A 14 -13.55 -9.70 5.34
CA ASN A 14 -14.53 -10.02 4.29
C ASN A 14 -14.08 -11.21 3.42
N GLU A 15 -14.93 -11.58 2.44
CA GLU A 15 -14.65 -12.66 1.49
C GLU A 15 -13.41 -12.39 0.62
N GLN A 16 -13.21 -11.15 0.18
CA GLN A 16 -12.04 -10.75 -0.61
C GLN A 16 -10.74 -11.02 0.14
N GLU A 17 -10.60 -10.53 1.38
CA GLU A 17 -9.38 -10.74 2.16
C GLU A 17 -9.15 -12.20 2.52
N THR A 18 -10.22 -13.00 2.63
CA THR A 18 -10.11 -14.43 2.87
C THR A 18 -9.48 -15.13 1.66
N ALA A 19 -9.96 -14.78 0.46
CA ALA A 19 -9.40 -15.29 -0.79
C ALA A 19 -7.96 -14.81 -1.02
N ASP A 20 -7.71 -13.53 -0.79
CA ASP A 20 -6.40 -12.92 -1.00
C ASP A 20 -5.36 -13.41 0.00
N GLN A 21 -5.73 -13.58 1.27
CA GLN A 21 -4.84 -14.20 2.26
C GLN A 21 -4.45 -15.63 1.84
N ALA A 22 -5.42 -16.43 1.37
CA ALA A 22 -5.15 -17.79 0.92
C ALA A 22 -4.19 -17.80 -0.29
N LEU A 23 -4.39 -16.88 -1.25
CA LEU A 23 -3.52 -16.72 -2.40
C LEU A 23 -2.12 -16.26 -2.00
N MET A 24 -2.00 -15.27 -1.11
CA MET A 24 -0.73 -14.79 -0.58
C MET A 24 0.06 -15.92 0.09
N LEU A 25 -0.59 -16.72 0.95
CA LEU A 25 0.04 -17.87 1.61
C LEU A 25 0.52 -18.92 0.59
N CYS A 26 -0.30 -19.21 -0.42
CA CYS A 26 0.07 -20.11 -1.51
C CYS A 26 1.32 -19.61 -2.27
N MET A 27 1.40 -18.31 -2.57
CA MET A 27 2.54 -17.73 -3.28
C MET A 27 3.80 -17.65 -2.41
N ILE A 28 3.66 -17.35 -1.11
CA ILE A 28 4.76 -17.41 -0.14
C ILE A 28 5.33 -18.84 -0.06
N ASP A 29 4.46 -19.85 -0.01
CA ASP A 29 4.88 -21.26 0.03
C ASP A 29 5.51 -21.73 -1.29
N ARG A 30 5.07 -21.16 -2.41
CA ARG A 30 5.58 -21.52 -3.74
C ARG A 30 6.92 -20.88 -4.08
N PHE A 31 7.17 -19.65 -3.61
CA PHE A 31 8.34 -18.86 -3.95
C PHE A 31 9.09 -18.34 -2.70
N PRO A 32 9.42 -19.19 -1.72
CA PRO A 32 9.91 -18.75 -0.40
C PRO A 32 11.16 -17.87 -0.47
N ASP A 33 12.03 -18.09 -1.47
CA ASP A 33 13.30 -17.36 -1.61
C ASP A 33 13.19 -16.05 -2.38
N THR A 34 12.12 -15.87 -3.18
CA THR A 34 12.00 -14.74 -4.11
C THR A 34 10.76 -13.89 -3.87
N ILE A 35 9.82 -14.32 -3.01
CA ILE A 35 8.52 -13.64 -2.85
C ILE A 35 8.63 -12.18 -2.38
N LEU A 36 9.76 -11.79 -1.77
CA LEU A 36 10.07 -10.42 -1.36
C LEU A 36 10.75 -9.58 -2.45
N ALA A 37 11.09 -10.17 -3.59
CA ALA A 37 11.94 -9.56 -4.61
C ALA A 37 11.22 -9.46 -5.97
N ARG A 38 11.51 -8.42 -6.74
CA ARG A 38 10.85 -8.13 -8.03
C ARG A 38 11.18 -9.14 -9.12
N GLU A 39 12.23 -9.94 -8.91
CA GLU A 39 12.62 -11.06 -9.75
C GLU A 39 11.62 -12.22 -9.67
N CYS A 40 10.71 -12.23 -8.68
CA CYS A 40 9.63 -13.19 -8.64
C CYS A 40 8.70 -12.97 -9.85
N PRO A 41 8.63 -13.92 -10.79
CA PRO A 41 8.11 -13.64 -12.13
C PRO A 41 6.60 -13.38 -12.18
N ALA A 42 5.83 -13.79 -11.17
CA ALA A 42 4.37 -13.72 -11.17
C ALA A 42 3.80 -12.80 -10.08
N SER A 43 4.47 -12.69 -8.94
CA SER A 43 3.97 -11.94 -7.80
C SER A 43 5.04 -11.66 -6.76
N HIS A 44 5.01 -10.50 -6.12
CA HIS A 44 5.90 -10.15 -5.03
C HIS A 44 5.20 -9.31 -3.97
N LEU A 45 5.77 -9.32 -2.77
CA LEU A 45 5.25 -8.61 -1.61
C LEU A 45 5.48 -7.11 -1.76
N THR A 46 4.44 -6.36 -1.45
CA THR A 46 4.45 -4.91 -1.35
C THR A 46 3.87 -4.50 -0.01
N ALA A 47 4.19 -3.28 0.42
CA ALA A 47 3.61 -2.69 1.60
C ALA A 47 3.13 -1.27 1.34
N SER A 48 1.94 -0.95 1.84
CA SER A 48 1.30 0.36 1.63
C SER A 48 0.93 1.04 2.93
N GLY A 49 1.12 2.35 2.97
CA GLY A 49 0.71 3.20 4.08
C GLY A 49 -0.58 3.96 3.74
N PHE A 50 -1.65 3.70 4.47
CA PHE A 50 -2.84 4.57 4.46
C PHE A 50 -2.66 5.62 5.55
N VAL A 51 -2.10 6.77 5.15
CA VAL A 51 -1.70 7.86 6.05
C VAL A 51 -2.89 8.80 6.26
N VAL A 52 -3.30 9.00 7.50
CA VAL A 52 -4.35 9.96 7.88
C VAL A 52 -3.80 11.11 8.73
N ASN A 53 -4.51 12.23 8.75
CA ASN A 53 -4.17 13.33 9.63
C ASN A 53 -4.64 13.05 11.07
N GLU A 54 -4.24 13.90 12.02
CA GLU A 54 -4.57 13.75 13.45
C GLU A 54 -6.09 13.80 13.72
N LYS A 55 -6.86 14.47 12.84
CA LYS A 55 -8.33 14.51 12.91
C LYS A 55 -8.99 13.29 12.27
N ARG A 56 -8.23 12.46 11.56
CA ARG A 56 -8.67 11.28 10.82
C ARG A 56 -9.80 11.57 9.83
N ASP A 57 -9.80 12.78 9.26
CA ASP A 57 -10.79 13.25 8.27
C ASP A 57 -10.20 13.39 6.86
N LYS A 58 -8.87 13.35 6.74
CA LYS A 58 -8.13 13.37 5.47
C LYS A 58 -7.14 12.23 5.36
N ALA A 59 -6.92 11.78 4.13
CA ALA A 59 -5.81 10.89 3.76
C ALA A 59 -4.74 11.67 2.99
N LEU A 60 -3.47 11.40 3.26
CA LEU A 60 -2.36 11.88 2.45
C LEU A 60 -2.21 10.95 1.25
N MET A 61 -2.31 11.54 0.07
CA MET A 61 -2.34 10.82 -1.20
C MET A 61 -1.30 11.42 -2.15
N VAL A 62 -0.89 10.63 -3.15
CA VAL A 62 -0.01 11.06 -4.24
C VAL A 62 -0.72 10.93 -5.57
N TYR A 63 -0.43 11.80 -6.52
CA TYR A 63 -0.90 11.65 -7.90
C TYR A 63 0.12 10.84 -8.70
N HIS A 64 -0.19 9.56 -8.94
CA HIS A 64 0.75 8.59 -9.48
C HIS A 64 0.97 8.79 -10.99
N ASN A 65 2.24 8.86 -11.43
CA ASN A 65 2.58 9.19 -12.83
C ASN A 65 2.08 8.14 -13.84
N ILE A 66 2.18 6.85 -13.48
CA ILE A 66 1.73 5.73 -14.35
C ILE A 66 0.21 5.62 -14.38
N TYR A 67 -0.44 5.53 -13.21
CA TYR A 67 -1.88 5.30 -13.13
C TYR A 67 -2.74 6.55 -13.38
N GLN A 68 -2.14 7.75 -13.30
CA GLN A 68 -2.82 9.03 -13.47
C GLN A 68 -4.06 9.16 -12.56
N SER A 69 -3.92 8.67 -11.34
CA SER A 69 -4.92 8.66 -10.27
C SER A 69 -4.28 9.13 -8.97
N TRP A 70 -5.08 9.70 -8.08
CA TRP A 70 -4.68 9.82 -6.69
C TRP A 70 -4.67 8.43 -6.04
N SER A 71 -3.59 8.11 -5.32
CA SER A 71 -3.39 6.83 -4.64
C SER A 71 -2.79 7.01 -3.25
N TRP A 72 -2.92 5.98 -2.40
CA TRP A 72 -2.07 5.85 -1.23
C TRP A 72 -0.59 5.76 -1.62
N THR A 73 0.30 5.76 -0.63
CA THR A 73 1.73 5.49 -0.83
C THR A 73 2.04 4.02 -0.58
N GLY A 74 3.04 3.47 -1.25
CA GLY A 74 3.47 2.10 -1.04
C GLY A 74 4.42 1.60 -2.11
N GLY A 75 5.13 0.53 -1.78
CA GLY A 75 6.21 0.05 -2.62
C GLY A 75 6.59 -1.40 -2.36
N HIS A 76 7.67 -1.80 -3.01
CA HIS A 76 8.15 -3.18 -3.01
C HIS A 76 8.89 -3.48 -1.70
N ALA A 77 8.76 -4.71 -1.22
CA ALA A 77 9.50 -5.16 -0.05
C ALA A 77 11.01 -5.21 -0.30
N ASP A 78 11.43 -5.55 -1.53
CA ASP A 78 12.83 -5.61 -1.99
C ASP A 78 13.77 -6.35 -1.00
N GLY A 79 13.29 -7.47 -0.47
CA GLY A 79 14.01 -8.31 0.49
C GLY A 79 13.78 -7.99 1.97
N ASP A 80 13.09 -6.90 2.29
CA ASP A 80 12.74 -6.53 3.66
C ASP A 80 11.44 -7.24 4.11
N CYS A 81 11.52 -7.99 5.21
CA CYS A 81 10.38 -8.69 5.78
C CYS A 81 9.59 -7.84 6.80
N ASP A 82 10.11 -6.69 7.23
CA ASP A 82 9.37 -5.72 8.04
C ASP A 82 8.51 -4.83 7.14
N LEU A 83 7.35 -5.36 6.74
CA LEU A 83 6.42 -4.67 5.84
C LEU A 83 5.92 -3.34 6.41
N LEU A 84 5.86 -3.18 7.73
CA LEU A 84 5.50 -1.89 8.33
C LEU A 84 6.62 -0.86 8.10
N ALA A 85 7.87 -1.27 8.29
CA ALA A 85 9.02 -0.41 7.99
C ALA A 85 9.05 -0.01 6.51
N VAL A 86 8.77 -0.95 5.60
CA VAL A 86 8.63 -0.67 4.16
C VAL A 86 7.54 0.37 3.91
N ALA A 87 6.32 0.16 4.41
CA ALA A 87 5.20 1.10 4.22
C ALA A 87 5.53 2.51 4.76
N MET A 88 6.18 2.60 5.92
CA MET A 88 6.60 3.88 6.50
C MET A 88 7.72 4.56 5.71
N ARG A 89 8.65 3.78 5.13
CA ARG A 89 9.73 4.30 4.30
C ARG A 89 9.17 4.88 3.00
N GLU A 90 8.36 4.12 2.29
CA GLU A 90 7.73 4.54 1.03
C GLU A 90 6.86 5.79 1.23
N ALA A 91 6.04 5.82 2.30
CA ALA A 91 5.25 7.00 2.63
C ALA A 91 6.10 8.27 2.82
N LYS A 92 7.28 8.17 3.43
CA LYS A 92 8.19 9.31 3.59
C LYS A 92 8.86 9.71 2.28
N GLU A 93 9.34 8.74 1.51
CA GLU A 93 10.01 8.97 0.23
C GLU A 93 9.08 9.61 -0.80
N GLU A 94 7.85 9.13 -0.91
CA GLU A 94 6.89 9.57 -1.92
C GLU A 94 6.22 10.92 -1.61
N THR A 95 6.21 11.35 -0.34
CA THR A 95 5.45 12.53 0.11
C THR A 95 6.30 13.63 0.75
N GLY A 96 7.57 13.35 1.05
CA GLY A 96 8.48 14.27 1.73
C GLY A 96 8.21 14.46 3.22
N ILE A 97 7.20 13.80 3.79
CA ILE A 97 6.91 13.91 5.23
C ILE A 97 8.03 13.29 6.07
N THR A 98 8.23 13.83 7.27
CA THR A 98 9.24 13.33 8.22
C THR A 98 8.63 12.81 9.50
N ARG A 99 7.52 13.41 9.93
CA ARG A 99 6.75 13.01 11.12
C ARG A 99 5.65 12.05 10.68
N LEU A 100 5.87 10.78 10.96
CA LEU A 100 4.97 9.68 10.60
C LEU A 100 5.04 8.63 11.70
N ARG A 101 3.88 8.18 12.19
CA ARG A 101 3.79 7.10 13.17
C ARG A 101 2.75 6.06 12.76
N PRO A 102 2.94 4.78 13.09
CA PRO A 102 1.87 3.80 12.98
C PRO A 102 0.77 4.07 14.01
N LEU A 103 -0.50 3.95 13.60
CA LEU A 103 -1.63 3.92 14.54
C LEU A 103 -1.71 2.57 15.27
N CYS A 104 -1.33 1.50 14.56
CA CYS A 104 -1.19 0.15 15.09
C CYS A 104 -0.02 -0.55 14.38
N ARG A 105 0.55 -1.60 15.00
CA ARG A 105 1.69 -2.32 14.42
C ARG A 105 1.26 -3.49 13.54
N GLU A 106 0.00 -3.87 13.65
CA GLU A 106 -0.63 -4.97 12.95
C GLU A 106 -1.01 -4.58 11.53
N ILE A 107 -1.10 -5.58 10.64
CA ILE A 107 -1.60 -5.39 9.28
C ILE A 107 -3.04 -4.86 9.33
N ALA A 108 -3.29 -3.79 8.59
CA ALA A 108 -4.58 -3.16 8.44
C ALA A 108 -5.45 -3.87 7.39
N GLY A 109 -4.85 -4.32 6.30
CA GLY A 109 -5.55 -5.06 5.24
C GLY A 109 -4.61 -5.88 4.38
N LEU A 110 -5.15 -6.92 3.76
CA LEU A 110 -4.47 -7.72 2.74
C LEU A 110 -5.21 -7.59 1.40
N ASP A 111 -4.45 -7.33 0.34
CA ASP A 111 -4.99 -7.12 -1.00
C ASP A 111 -4.03 -7.69 -2.06
N VAL A 112 -4.54 -8.46 -3.00
CA VAL A 112 -3.81 -8.92 -4.19
C VAL A 112 -4.18 -8.01 -5.36
N LEU A 113 -3.25 -7.13 -5.74
CA LEU A 113 -3.47 -6.07 -6.70
C LEU A 113 -2.82 -6.42 -8.04
N GLY A 114 -3.58 -6.30 -9.12
CA GLY A 114 -3.07 -6.54 -10.48
C GLY A 114 -2.25 -5.35 -10.99
N VAL A 115 -1.05 -5.62 -11.48
CA VAL A 115 -0.21 -4.62 -12.14
C VAL A 115 -0.30 -4.84 -13.64
N THR A 116 -0.77 -3.82 -14.36
CA THR A 116 -0.83 -3.85 -15.83
C THR A 116 0.58 -3.76 -16.42
N PRO A 117 0.84 -4.39 -17.58
CA PRO A 117 2.13 -4.27 -18.24
C PRO A 117 2.45 -2.81 -18.55
N HIS A 118 3.68 -2.40 -18.27
CA HIS A 118 4.14 -1.02 -18.48
C HIS A 118 5.64 -0.99 -18.79
N ARG A 119 6.17 0.20 -19.07
CA ARG A 119 7.62 0.41 -19.24
C ARG A 119 8.15 1.31 -18.14
N LYS A 120 9.24 0.90 -17.49
CA LYS A 120 9.97 1.70 -16.50
C LYS A 120 11.45 1.67 -16.87
N HIS A 121 12.09 2.84 -16.90
CA HIS A 121 13.51 3.03 -17.27
C HIS A 121 13.92 2.32 -18.58
N GLY A 122 13.05 2.35 -19.60
CA GLY A 122 13.32 1.73 -20.91
C GLY A 122 13.07 0.22 -20.99
N ALA A 123 12.88 -0.48 -19.86
CA ALA A 123 12.57 -1.90 -19.81
C ALA A 123 11.05 -2.14 -19.86
N TYR A 124 10.64 -3.25 -20.48
CA TYR A 124 9.25 -3.74 -20.44
C TYR A 124 9.06 -4.59 -19.19
N ILE A 125 7.99 -4.31 -18.44
CA ILE A 125 7.58 -5.05 -17.25
C ILE A 125 6.27 -5.76 -17.58
N SER A 126 6.28 -7.09 -17.49
CA SER A 126 5.10 -7.93 -17.71
C SER A 126 4.04 -7.68 -16.64
N ALA A 127 2.78 -8.03 -16.95
CA ALA A 127 1.73 -8.06 -15.95
C ALA A 127 2.12 -9.03 -14.82
N HIS A 128 1.81 -8.65 -13.59
CA HIS A 128 2.10 -9.44 -12.39
C HIS A 128 1.18 -9.01 -11.25
N LEU A 129 1.33 -9.63 -10.08
CA LEU A 129 0.54 -9.34 -8.89
C LEU A 129 1.39 -8.69 -7.80
N HIS A 130 0.87 -7.65 -7.18
CA HIS A 130 1.35 -7.12 -5.92
C HIS A 130 0.58 -7.78 -4.77
N LEU A 131 1.29 -8.48 -3.91
CA LEU A 131 0.77 -9.09 -2.69
C LEU A 131 0.91 -8.05 -1.57
N THR A 132 -0.11 -7.21 -1.38
CA THR A 132 0.01 -5.99 -0.59
C THR A 132 -0.45 -6.20 0.84
N ALA A 133 0.43 -5.90 1.81
CA ALA A 133 0.04 -5.66 3.19
C ALA A 133 -0.07 -4.15 3.45
N SER A 134 -1.22 -3.69 3.94
CA SER A 134 -1.45 -2.28 4.22
C SER A 134 -1.41 -1.97 5.71
N PHE A 135 -1.02 -0.75 6.07
CA PHE A 135 -0.90 -0.27 7.45
C PHE A 135 -1.58 1.09 7.62
N LEU A 136 -2.18 1.32 8.79
CA LEU A 136 -2.76 2.61 9.16
C LEU A 136 -1.68 3.47 9.82
N LEU A 137 -1.40 4.61 9.22
CA LEU A 137 -0.36 5.53 9.66
C LEU A 137 -0.98 6.90 9.94
N GLU A 138 -0.35 7.69 10.79
CA GLU A 138 -0.78 9.03 11.13
C GLU A 138 0.37 10.02 11.01
N ALA A 139 0.05 11.19 10.47
CA ALA A 139 1.02 12.25 10.19
C ALA A 139 0.38 13.63 10.41
N PRO A 140 1.09 14.62 10.99
CA PRO A 140 0.58 15.99 11.07
C PRO A 140 0.36 16.59 9.68
N GLU A 141 -0.75 17.31 9.52
CA GLU A 141 -1.12 17.96 8.24
C GLU A 141 -0.28 19.22 7.95
N ASP A 142 0.32 19.82 8.98
CA ASP A 142 1.08 21.07 8.92
C ASP A 142 2.54 20.89 8.44
N GLN A 143 2.96 19.65 8.17
CA GLN A 143 4.32 19.39 7.70
C GLN A 143 4.45 19.60 6.19
N PRO A 144 5.63 20.01 5.70
CA PRO A 144 5.85 20.22 4.28
C PRO A 144 5.69 18.92 3.50
N LEU A 145 5.12 19.03 2.30
CA LEU A 145 4.98 17.95 1.34
C LEU A 145 5.95 18.19 0.18
N ALA A 146 6.48 17.11 -0.37
CA ALA A 146 7.32 17.14 -1.56
C ALA A 146 6.97 15.96 -2.46
N GLU A 147 6.85 16.23 -3.76
CA GLU A 147 6.73 15.20 -4.78
C GLU A 147 8.02 14.40 -4.94
N LYS A 148 7.88 13.18 -5.45
CA LYS A 148 8.96 12.32 -5.92
C LYS A 148 8.79 12.18 -7.44
N PRO A 149 9.41 13.06 -8.26
CA PRO A 149 9.09 13.21 -9.68
C PRO A 149 9.24 11.95 -10.53
N ASP A 150 10.03 10.97 -10.09
CA ASP A 150 10.17 9.67 -10.75
C ASP A 150 8.95 8.74 -10.53
N GLU A 151 8.07 9.05 -9.58
CA GLU A 151 6.92 8.21 -9.20
C GLU A 151 5.58 8.97 -9.21
N ASN A 152 5.57 10.22 -8.74
CA ASN A 152 4.37 11.05 -8.64
C ASN A 152 4.61 12.50 -9.07
N SER A 153 3.52 13.24 -9.32
CA SER A 153 3.56 14.65 -9.74
C SER A 153 2.71 15.59 -8.89
N ALA A 154 2.17 15.08 -7.77
CA ALA A 154 1.49 15.86 -6.76
C ALA A 154 1.38 15.06 -5.47
N VAL A 155 1.35 15.76 -4.35
CA VAL A 155 1.13 15.20 -3.01
C VAL A 155 0.14 16.10 -2.29
N GLY A 156 -0.85 15.52 -1.63
CA GLY A 156 -1.91 16.31 -1.03
C GLY A 156 -2.79 15.56 -0.07
N TRP A 157 -3.38 16.32 0.86
CA TRP A 157 -4.38 15.84 1.80
C TRP A 157 -5.77 15.92 1.18
N ILE A 158 -6.44 14.78 1.07
CA ILE A 158 -7.78 14.65 0.50
C ILE A 158 -8.76 14.25 1.58
N LEU A 159 -9.90 14.96 1.67
CA LEU A 159 -10.98 14.57 2.58
C LEU A 159 -11.45 13.15 2.28
N LEU A 160 -11.55 12.32 3.31
CA LEU A 160 -11.97 10.92 3.16
C LEU A 160 -13.35 10.82 2.50
N ALA A 161 -14.26 11.75 2.81
CA ALA A 161 -15.58 11.84 2.21
C ALA A 161 -15.56 12.14 0.69
N GLN A 162 -14.47 12.72 0.19
CA GLN A 162 -14.30 13.11 -1.21
C GLN A 162 -13.36 12.17 -1.97
N LEU A 163 -12.82 11.13 -1.34
CA LEU A 163 -11.79 10.27 -1.93
C LEU A 163 -12.24 9.67 -3.29
N ALA A 164 -13.53 9.34 -3.42
CA ALA A 164 -14.11 8.81 -4.65
C ALA A 164 -14.15 9.79 -5.83
N GLU A 165 -13.99 11.09 -5.59
CA GLU A 165 -13.90 12.13 -6.62
C GLU A 165 -12.49 12.20 -7.22
N TYR A 166 -11.46 11.84 -6.43
CA TYR A 166 -10.05 11.96 -6.81
C TYR A 166 -9.44 10.64 -7.32
N VAL A 167 -9.94 9.49 -6.85
CA VAL A 167 -9.46 8.17 -7.25
C VAL A 167 -10.19 7.71 -8.51
N THR A 168 -9.47 7.68 -9.64
CA THR A 168 -9.99 7.21 -10.93
C THR A 168 -9.89 5.68 -11.06
N GLU A 169 -8.97 5.06 -10.33
CA GLU A 169 -8.87 3.59 -10.18
C GLU A 169 -10.00 3.04 -9.31
N ARG A 170 -11.19 2.84 -9.91
CA ARG A 170 -12.40 2.44 -9.17
C ARG A 170 -12.26 1.15 -8.36
N HIS A 171 -11.40 0.23 -8.78
CA HIS A 171 -11.12 -1.00 -8.07
C HIS A 171 -10.39 -0.80 -6.74
N MET A 172 -9.72 0.35 -6.54
CA MET A 172 -9.07 0.72 -5.28
C MET A 172 -10.04 1.31 -4.25
N LEU A 173 -11.24 1.76 -4.66
CA LEU A 173 -12.21 2.35 -3.72
C LEU A 173 -12.65 1.38 -2.62
N PRO A 174 -12.98 0.09 -2.90
CA PRO A 174 -13.25 -0.89 -1.85
C PRO A 174 -12.07 -1.09 -0.89
N VAL A 175 -10.83 -1.04 -1.38
CA VAL A 175 -9.61 -1.15 -0.56
C VAL A 175 -9.55 0.00 0.45
N TYR A 176 -9.70 1.25 -0.02
CA TYR A 176 -9.71 2.41 0.85
C TYR A 176 -10.90 2.41 1.82
N GLN A 177 -12.08 2.00 1.37
CA GLN A 177 -13.27 1.89 2.22
C GLN A 177 -13.04 0.92 3.38
N LYS A 178 -12.46 -0.26 3.12
CA LYS A 178 -12.10 -1.24 4.15
C LYS A 178 -11.17 -0.64 5.22
N LEU A 179 -10.16 0.11 4.79
CA LEU A 179 -9.22 0.77 5.71
C LEU A 179 -9.88 1.89 6.50
N MET A 180 -10.77 2.66 5.89
CA MET A 180 -11.56 3.69 6.57
C MET A 180 -12.51 3.07 7.61
N GLU A 181 -13.15 1.93 7.33
CA GLU A 181 -13.97 1.24 8.33
C GLU A 181 -13.11 0.73 9.49
N LYS A 182 -11.92 0.17 9.20
CA LYS A 182 -10.98 -0.25 10.25
C LYS A 182 -10.50 0.93 11.10
N LEU A 183 -10.24 2.08 10.48
CA LEU A 183 -9.86 3.30 11.18
C LEU A 183 -10.92 3.78 12.19
N LYS A 184 -12.21 3.61 11.90
CA LYS A 184 -13.30 3.95 12.84
C LYS A 184 -13.33 3.06 14.09
N SER A 185 -12.69 1.90 14.04
CA SER A 185 -12.62 0.96 15.16
C SER A 185 -11.42 1.18 16.11
N LEU A 186 -10.56 2.17 15.82
CA LEU A 186 -9.39 2.57 16.61
C LEU A 186 -9.66 3.81 17.46
#